data_AF-A0A357T784-F1
#
_entry.id   AF-A0A357T784-F1
#
_cell.length_a   1.000
_cell.length_b   1.000
_cell.length_c   1.000
_cell.angle_alpha   90.00
_cell.angle_beta   90.00
_cell.angle_gamma   90.00
#
_symmetry.space_group_name_H-M   'P 1'
#
loop_
_entity.id
_entity.type
_entity.pdbx_description
1 polymer ?
#
loop_
_entity_poly.entity_id
_entity_poly.type
_entity_poly.pdbx_seq_one_letter_code
_entity_poly.pdbx_strand_id
1 'polypeptide(L)'
;MRRLRLQLICGLILLLVPVFLLQTHRSGFSTLALLWAGLAGYLINYFYLNPLEKLWKTMRTLDPGTEVYTYKKFMKKVNERVKNQEQMVRRETKAREEVESILFSMVEGVIATDSSGKLSFMNPTAERLFQIEHGSALGKYPREVWREFELVEMFHQVFV
;
A
#
# COMPACT_ATOMS: atom_id res chain seq x y z
N MET A 1 -4.01 7.65 -6.74
CA MET A 1 -3.13 7.91 -5.57
C MET A 1 -2.04 8.95 -5.84
N ARG A 2 -1.22 8.87 -6.91
CA ARG A 2 -0.16 9.85 -7.22
C ARG A 2 -0.65 11.28 -7.50
N ARG A 3 -1.75 11.44 -8.23
CA ARG A 3 -2.33 12.77 -8.55
C ARG A 3 -2.77 13.54 -7.29
N LEU A 4 -3.35 12.86 -6.31
CA LEU A 4 -3.82 13.47 -5.07
C LEU A 4 -2.66 13.94 -4.16
N ARG A 5 -1.59 13.13 -4.06
CA ARG A 5 -0.38 13.50 -3.30
C ARG A 5 0.36 14.68 -3.92
N LEU A 6 0.48 14.72 -5.25
CA LEU A 6 1.09 15.85 -5.97
C LEU A 6 0.31 17.15 -5.73
N GLN A 7 -1.02 17.09 -5.76
CA GLN A 7 -1.83 18.27 -5.53
C GLN A 7 -1.76 18.76 -4.06
N LEU A 8 -1.66 17.83 -3.08
CA LEU A 8 -1.45 18.19 -1.67
C LEU A 8 -0.08 18.81 -1.41
N ILE A 9 0.97 18.29 -2.04
CA ILE A 9 2.35 18.80 -1.90
C ILE A 9 2.47 20.17 -2.58
N CYS A 10 1.90 20.34 -3.77
CA CYS A 10 1.85 21.65 -4.44
C CYS A 10 1.05 22.67 -3.63
N GLY A 11 -0.07 22.28 -3.03
CA GLY A 11 -0.85 23.15 -2.14
C GLY A 11 -0.08 23.59 -0.89
N LEU A 12 0.69 22.68 -0.28
CA LEU A 12 1.50 22.97 0.90
C LEU A 12 2.68 23.90 0.59
N ILE A 13 3.37 23.68 -0.54
CA ILE A 13 4.48 24.53 -1.00
C ILE A 13 3.97 25.93 -1.31
N LEU A 14 2.81 26.06 -1.96
CA LEU A 14 2.22 27.35 -2.33
C LEU A 14 1.74 28.16 -1.11
N LEU A 15 1.46 27.50 0.02
CA LEU A 15 1.13 28.13 1.31
C LEU A 15 2.36 28.64 2.07
N LEU A 16 3.55 28.07 1.84
CA LEU A 16 4.80 28.41 2.53
C LEU A 16 5.60 29.54 1.85
N VAL A 17 5.49 29.69 0.53
CA VAL A 17 6.18 30.74 -0.25
C VAL A 17 5.89 32.19 0.24
N PRO A 18 4.67 32.55 0.69
CA PRO A 18 4.37 33.90 1.20
C PRO A 18 5.06 34.22 2.53
N VAL A 19 5.27 33.21 3.39
CA VAL A 19 5.94 33.38 4.69
C VAL A 19 7.41 33.75 4.51
N PHE A 20 8.04 33.22 3.45
CA PHE A 20 9.42 33.54 3.08
C PHE A 20 9.56 34.97 2.50
N LEU A 21 8.54 35.43 1.74
CA LEU A 21 8.53 36.77 1.15
C LEU A 21 8.37 37.89 2.20
N LEU A 22 7.61 37.64 3.27
CA LEU A 22 7.41 38.59 4.38
C LEU A 22 8.67 38.82 5.24
N GLN A 23 9.65 37.92 5.18
CA GLN A 23 10.89 38.03 5.95
C GLN A 23 11.88 39.05 5.33
N THR A 24 11.62 39.52 4.11
CA THR A 24 12.50 40.46 3.39
C THR A 24 11.95 41.88 3.47
N HIS A 25 12.47 42.68 4.41
CA HIS A 25 11.98 43.99 4.83
C HIS A 25 12.21 45.10 3.77
N ARG A 26 11.47 45.13 2.66
CA ARG A 26 11.42 46.29 1.74
C ARG A 26 9.99 46.72 1.37
N SER A 27 9.80 48.03 1.31
CA SER A 27 8.52 48.77 1.30
C SER A 27 7.56 48.49 0.14
N GLY A 28 8.00 47.77 -0.91
CA GLY A 28 7.18 47.42 -2.09
C GLY A 28 6.43 46.09 -2.00
N PHE A 29 6.68 45.27 -0.96
CA PHE A 29 6.09 43.93 -0.85
C PHE A 29 4.66 43.89 -0.29
N SER A 30 4.13 44.99 0.25
CA SER A 30 2.79 45.01 0.87
C SER A 30 1.65 44.78 -0.13
N THR A 31 1.74 45.37 -1.32
CA THR A 31 0.76 45.17 -2.40
C THR A 31 0.86 43.76 -3.00
N LEU A 32 2.09 43.27 -3.16
CA LEU A 32 2.36 41.91 -3.63
C LEU A 32 1.84 40.86 -2.64
N ALA A 33 1.98 41.12 -1.34
CA ALA A 33 1.45 40.27 -0.27
C ALA A 33 -0.09 40.24 -0.25
N LEU A 34 -0.75 41.37 -0.50
CA LEU A 34 -2.21 41.42 -0.61
C LEU A 34 -2.75 40.64 -1.81
N LEU A 35 -2.11 40.79 -2.98
CA LEU A 35 -2.42 40.01 -4.17
C LEU A 35 -2.20 38.51 -3.93
N TRP A 36 -1.11 38.15 -3.23
CA TRP A 36 -0.83 36.77 -2.84
C TRP A 36 -1.84 36.22 -1.84
N ALA A 37 -2.26 37.00 -0.84
CA ALA A 37 -3.27 36.59 0.12
C ALA A 37 -4.62 36.33 -0.56
N GLY A 38 -5.01 37.18 -1.52
CA GLY A 38 -6.20 36.96 -2.35
C GLY A 38 -6.09 35.71 -3.22
N LEU A 39 -4.95 35.52 -3.89
CA LEU A 39 -4.69 34.34 -4.73
C LEU A 39 -4.68 33.05 -3.89
N ALA A 40 -4.01 33.06 -2.75
CA ALA A 40 -3.94 31.94 -1.83
C ALA A 40 -5.32 31.62 -1.25
N GLY A 41 -6.10 32.63 -0.84
CA GLY A 41 -7.48 32.45 -0.38
C GLY A 41 -8.37 31.82 -1.47
N TYR A 42 -8.27 32.31 -2.70
CA TYR A 42 -9.02 31.76 -3.84
C TYR A 42 -8.63 30.30 -4.13
N LEU A 43 -7.33 29.99 -4.13
CA LEU A 43 -6.82 28.64 -4.35
C LEU A 43 -7.20 27.70 -3.20
N ILE A 44 -7.15 28.15 -1.95
CA ILE A 44 -7.60 27.36 -0.79
C ILE A 44 -9.08 27.03 -0.92
N ASN A 45 -9.90 28.00 -1.30
CA ASN A 45 -11.32 27.79 -1.50
C ASN A 45 -11.60 26.79 -2.64
N TYR A 46 -10.95 26.98 -3.78
CA TYR A 46 -11.12 26.11 -4.94
C TYR A 46 -10.60 24.69 -4.70
N PHE A 47 -9.46 24.55 -4.03
CA PHE A 47 -8.75 23.28 -3.89
C PHE A 47 -9.15 22.49 -2.64
N TYR A 48 -9.52 23.14 -1.54
CA TYR A 48 -9.87 22.46 -0.29
C TYR A 48 -11.36 22.55 0.04
N LEU A 49 -11.96 23.74 -0.01
CA LEU A 49 -13.35 23.93 0.44
C LEU A 49 -14.37 23.30 -0.53
N ASN A 50 -14.23 23.55 -1.84
CA ASN A 50 -15.10 22.98 -2.87
C ASN A 50 -15.12 21.42 -2.90
N PRO A 51 -13.98 20.72 -2.90
CA PRO A 51 -14.00 19.26 -2.85
C PRO A 51 -14.50 18.71 -1.52
N LEU A 52 -14.26 19.39 -0.38
CA LEU A 52 -14.86 18.99 0.89
C LEU A 52 -16.39 19.05 0.84
N GLU A 53 -16.95 20.12 0.25
CA GLU A 53 -18.41 20.28 0.14
C GLU A 53 -19.03 19.20 -0.75
N LYS A 54 -18.39 18.90 -1.89
CA LYS A 54 -18.82 17.81 -2.77
C LYS A 54 -18.77 16.46 -2.05
N LEU A 55 -17.68 16.17 -1.34
CA LEU A 55 -17.55 14.94 -0.55
C LEU A 55 -18.64 14.84 0.51
N TRP A 56 -18.95 15.93 1.22
CA TRP A 56 -20.02 15.92 2.23
C TRP A 56 -21.41 15.64 1.62
N LYS A 57 -21.72 16.23 0.45
CA LYS A 57 -22.98 15.97 -0.27
C LYS A 57 -23.09 14.53 -0.76
N THR A 58 -22.04 13.98 -1.36
CA THR A 58 -22.03 12.59 -1.86
C THR A 58 -22.13 11.59 -0.70
N MET A 59 -21.52 11.88 0.45
CA MET A 59 -21.59 10.99 1.61
C MET A 59 -22.99 10.96 2.22
N ARG A 60 -23.70 12.09 2.27
CA ARG A 60 -25.11 12.15 2.70
C ARG A 60 -26.01 11.25 1.85
N THR A 61 -25.70 11.08 0.57
CA THR A 61 -26.48 10.21 -0.32
C THR A 61 -26.15 8.72 -0.19
N LEU A 62 -24.99 8.36 0.38
CA LEU A 62 -24.53 6.97 0.49
C LEU A 62 -24.97 6.28 1.80
N ASP A 63 -25.29 7.05 2.85
CA ASP A 63 -25.73 6.50 4.13
C ASP A 63 -26.70 7.49 4.84
N PRO A 64 -28.00 7.45 4.52
CA PRO A 64 -29.00 8.38 5.06
C PRO A 64 -29.24 8.21 6.57
N GLY A 65 -28.72 7.15 7.20
CA GLY A 65 -28.86 6.88 8.63
C GLY A 65 -27.76 7.47 9.51
N THR A 66 -26.67 7.99 8.94
CA THR A 66 -25.62 8.63 9.73
C THR A 66 -25.90 10.11 9.94
N GLU A 67 -26.46 10.43 11.10
CA GLU A 67 -26.43 11.76 11.69
C GLU A 67 -24.97 12.17 12.01
N VAL A 68 -24.25 12.64 10.99
CA VAL A 68 -22.91 13.22 11.16
C VAL A 68 -23.09 14.68 11.55
N TYR A 69 -23.44 14.94 12.82
CA TYR A 69 -23.57 16.31 13.34
C TYR A 69 -22.23 17.03 13.53
N THR A 70 -21.07 16.36 13.40
CA THR A 70 -19.77 17.02 13.62
C THR A 70 -18.62 16.31 12.88
N TYR A 71 -17.77 17.11 12.21
CA TYR A 71 -16.49 16.68 11.62
C TYR A 71 -15.65 15.79 12.55
N LYS A 72 -15.68 16.06 13.86
CA LYS A 72 -15.02 15.27 14.91
C LYS A 72 -15.46 13.80 14.94
N LYS A 73 -16.76 13.52 14.80
CA LYS A 73 -17.30 12.15 14.83
C LYS A 73 -16.92 11.38 13.55
N PHE A 74 -16.90 12.07 12.41
CA PHE A 74 -16.41 11.51 11.15
C PHE A 74 -14.93 11.14 11.24
N MET A 75 -14.08 12.08 11.67
CA MET A 75 -12.64 11.83 11.81
C MET A 75 -12.35 10.68 12.78
N LYS A 76 -13.12 10.56 13.88
CA LYS A 76 -13.03 9.41 14.78
C LYS A 76 -13.34 8.09 14.06
N LYS A 77 -14.45 8.01 13.32
CA LYS A 77 -14.86 6.81 12.57
C LYS A 77 -13.87 6.44 11.47
N VAL A 78 -13.31 7.43 10.77
CA VAL A 78 -12.26 7.20 9.76
C VAL A 78 -11.00 6.67 10.42
N ASN A 79 -10.55 7.29 11.51
CA ASN A 79 -9.35 6.87 12.22
C ASN A 79 -9.48 5.45 12.78
N GLU A 80 -10.65 5.09 13.32
CA GLU A 80 -10.95 3.72 13.75
C GLU A 80 -10.86 2.73 12.59
N ARG A 81 -11.40 3.06 11.42
CA ARG A 81 -11.30 2.19 10.24
C ARG A 81 -9.87 2.02 9.75
N VAL A 82 -9.09 3.11 9.70
CA VAL A 82 -7.68 3.07 9.29
C VAL A 82 -6.88 2.20 10.27
N LYS A 83 -7.07 2.39 11.58
CA LYS A 83 -6.39 1.59 12.61
C LYS A 83 -6.74 0.11 12.51
N ASN A 84 -8.00 -0.23 12.25
CA ASN A 84 -8.42 -1.61 12.06
C ASN A 84 -7.81 -2.23 10.80
N GLN A 85 -7.72 -1.49 9.69
CA GLN A 85 -7.05 -1.94 8.48
C GLN A 85 -5.56 -2.19 8.71
N GLU A 86 -4.86 -1.26 9.38
CA GLU A 86 -3.46 -1.44 9.74
C GLU A 86 -3.24 -2.67 10.62
N GLN A 87 -4.14 -2.92 11.57
CA GLN A 87 -4.09 -4.12 12.41
C GLN A 87 -4.29 -5.40 11.60
N MET A 88 -5.21 -5.43 10.63
CA MET A 88 -5.40 -6.58 9.76
C MET A 88 -4.16 -6.86 8.91
N VAL A 89 -3.60 -5.82 8.26
CA VAL A 89 -2.37 -5.96 7.47
C VAL A 89 -1.22 -6.48 8.34
N ARG A 90 -1.02 -5.91 9.53
CA ARG A 90 0.02 -6.39 10.46
C ARG A 90 -0.17 -7.85 10.88
N ARG A 91 -1.41 -8.29 11.09
CA ARG A 91 -1.70 -9.69 11.41
C ARG A 91 -1.38 -10.62 10.24
N GLU A 92 -1.76 -10.26 9.02
CA GLU A 92 -1.42 -11.03 7.82
C GLU A 92 0.09 -11.11 7.60
N THR A 93 0.80 -9.98 7.73
CA THR A 93 2.26 -9.95 7.62
C THR A 93 2.90 -10.86 8.66
N LYS A 94 2.50 -10.74 9.93
CA LYS A 94 3.06 -11.58 11.00
C LYS A 94 2.78 -13.06 10.79
N ALA A 95 1.57 -13.42 10.36
CA ALA A 95 1.23 -14.82 10.06
C ALA A 95 2.08 -15.37 8.90
N ARG A 96 2.32 -14.57 7.86
CA ARG A 96 3.23 -14.95 6.76
C ARG A 96 4.67 -15.13 7.25
N GLU A 97 5.19 -14.19 8.02
CA GLU A 97 6.54 -14.26 8.59
C GLU A 97 6.71 -15.49 9.49
N GLU A 98 5.68 -15.83 10.28
CA GLU A 98 5.69 -17.02 11.14
C GLU A 98 5.73 -18.32 10.32
N VAL A 99 4.89 -18.42 9.28
CA VAL A 99 4.91 -19.56 8.34
C VAL A 99 6.26 -19.67 7.64
N GLU A 100 6.80 -18.56 7.13
CA GLU A 100 8.11 -18.53 6.48
C GLU A 100 9.21 -18.96 7.45
N SER A 101 9.20 -18.48 8.69
CA SER A 101 10.17 -18.88 9.72
C SER A 101 10.11 -20.37 10.05
N ILE A 102 8.92 -20.96 10.08
CA ILE A 102 8.76 -22.40 10.28
C ILE A 102 9.37 -23.15 9.09
N LEU A 103 8.98 -22.79 7.87
CA LEU A 103 9.47 -23.44 6.65
C LEU A 103 10.99 -23.32 6.47
N PHE A 104 11.58 -22.21 6.93
CA PHE A 104 13.03 -21.97 6.89
C PHE A 104 13.80 -22.77 7.94
N SER A 105 13.17 -23.10 9.07
CA SER A 105 13.77 -23.87 10.16
C SER A 105 13.54 -25.39 10.05
N MET A 106 12.66 -25.83 9.15
CA MET A 106 12.40 -27.26 8.91
C MET A 106 13.64 -27.99 8.36
N VAL A 107 13.90 -29.15 8.95
CA VAL A 107 14.95 -30.10 8.52
C VAL A 107 14.52 -30.91 7.30
N GLU A 108 13.23 -30.97 7.02
CA GLU A 108 12.69 -31.62 5.83
C GLU A 108 12.60 -30.63 4.65
N GLY A 109 12.87 -31.14 3.45
CA GLY A 109 12.68 -30.39 2.21
C GLY A 109 11.20 -30.30 1.87
N VAL A 110 10.70 -29.08 1.70
CA VAL A 110 9.30 -28.82 1.31
C VAL A 110 9.28 -28.19 -0.07
N ILE A 111 8.53 -28.80 -0.98
CA ILE A 111 8.31 -28.34 -2.34
C ILE A 111 6.80 -28.27 -2.59
N ALA A 112 6.32 -27.17 -3.16
CA ALA A 112 4.93 -27.05 -3.60
C ALA A 112 4.88 -26.65 -5.08
N THR A 113 3.79 -27.03 -5.73
CA THR A 113 3.46 -26.66 -7.10
C THR A 113 2.15 -25.86 -7.13
N ASP A 114 1.95 -25.09 -8.19
CA ASP A 114 0.70 -24.40 -8.46
C ASP A 114 -0.34 -25.34 -9.11
N SER A 115 -1.53 -24.82 -9.39
CA SER A 115 -2.61 -25.58 -10.04
C SER A 115 -2.27 -26.05 -11.45
N SER A 116 -1.22 -25.51 -12.08
CA SER A 116 -0.75 -25.94 -13.40
C SER A 116 0.36 -27.01 -13.32
N GLY A 117 0.79 -27.37 -12.10
CA GLY A 117 1.87 -28.33 -11.85
C GLY A 117 3.28 -27.72 -11.93
N LYS A 118 3.41 -26.40 -11.94
CA LYS A 118 4.72 -25.71 -11.91
C LYS A 118 5.14 -25.45 -10.47
N LEU A 119 6.44 -25.49 -10.20
CA LEU A 119 6.97 -25.26 -8.85
C LEU A 119 6.64 -23.83 -8.39
N SER A 120 5.88 -23.72 -7.31
CA SER A 120 5.42 -22.45 -6.73
C SER A 120 6.18 -22.08 -5.46
N PHE A 121 6.78 -23.07 -4.78
CA PHE A 121 7.55 -22.87 -3.57
C PHE A 121 8.58 -23.99 -3.37
N MET A 122 9.75 -23.63 -2.84
CA MET A 122 10.76 -24.56 -2.37
C MET A 122 11.44 -23.96 -1.14
N ASN A 123 11.51 -24.69 -0.03
CA ASN A 123 12.21 -24.20 1.16
C ASN A 123 13.75 -24.33 1.00
N PRO A 124 14.55 -23.60 1.80
CA PRO A 124 16.02 -23.63 1.67
C PRO A 124 16.64 -25.00 1.89
N THR A 125 15.97 -25.83 2.69
CA THR A 125 16.41 -27.21 2.93
C THR A 125 16.27 -28.05 1.67
N ALA A 126 15.15 -27.96 0.94
CA ALA A 126 14.99 -28.61 -0.36
C ALA A 126 15.99 -28.09 -1.40
N GLU A 127 16.24 -26.77 -1.44
CA GLU A 127 17.28 -26.17 -2.30
C GLU A 127 18.66 -26.76 -2.04
N ARG A 128 19.05 -26.90 -0.76
CA ARG A 128 20.33 -27.53 -0.38
C ARG A 128 20.39 -29.02 -0.71
N LEU A 129 19.32 -29.76 -0.42
CA LEU A 129 19.25 -31.20 -0.66
C LEU A 129 19.39 -31.54 -2.15
N PHE A 130 18.72 -30.76 -3.01
CA PHE A 130 18.78 -30.95 -4.46
C PHE A 130 19.88 -30.14 -5.15
N GLN A 131 20.68 -29.38 -4.40
CA GLN A 131 21.74 -28.49 -4.91
C GLN A 131 21.25 -27.53 -6.00
N ILE A 132 20.05 -26.99 -5.81
CA ILE A 132 19.42 -26.05 -6.73
C ILE A 132 19.69 -24.62 -6.26
N GLU A 133 20.06 -23.74 -7.18
CA GLU A 133 20.23 -22.31 -6.90
C GLU A 133 18.91 -21.67 -6.45
N HIS A 134 18.98 -20.79 -5.44
CA HIS A 134 17.80 -20.18 -4.83
C HIS A 134 16.87 -19.53 -5.86
N GLY A 135 15.60 -19.92 -5.85
CA GLY A 135 14.58 -19.41 -6.77
C GLY A 135 14.69 -19.87 -8.23
N SER A 136 15.75 -20.56 -8.64
CA SER A 136 15.97 -20.98 -10.04
C SER A 136 14.99 -22.04 -10.54
N ALA A 137 14.36 -22.78 -9.62
CA ALA A 137 13.35 -23.80 -9.90
C ALA A 137 11.92 -23.23 -10.00
N LEU A 138 11.67 -22.02 -9.51
CA LEU A 138 10.32 -21.45 -9.43
C LEU A 138 9.75 -21.20 -10.85
N GLY A 139 8.48 -21.56 -11.05
CA GLY A 139 7.77 -21.40 -12.32
C GLY A 139 8.11 -22.44 -13.40
N LYS A 140 8.97 -23.42 -13.09
CA LYS A 140 9.31 -24.53 -13.98
C LYS A 140 8.54 -25.79 -13.61
N TYR A 141 8.35 -26.70 -14.56
CA TYR A 141 7.83 -28.02 -14.28
C TYR A 141 8.88 -28.89 -13.57
N PRO A 142 8.48 -29.84 -12.70
CA PRO A 142 9.40 -30.77 -12.06
C PRO A 142 10.34 -31.48 -13.05
N ARG A 143 9.85 -31.84 -14.25
CA ARG A 143 10.66 -32.45 -15.34
C ARG A 143 11.76 -31.56 -15.89
N GLU A 144 11.60 -30.24 -15.80
CA GLU A 144 12.62 -29.28 -16.24
C GLU A 144 13.70 -29.06 -15.18
N VAL A 145 13.39 -29.38 -13.92
CA VAL A 145 14.30 -29.20 -12.77
C VAL A 145 15.02 -30.51 -12.45
N TRP A 146 14.28 -31.62 -12.36
CA TRP A 146 14.82 -32.96 -12.14
C TRP A 146 14.67 -33.81 -13.40
N ARG A 147 15.80 -34.35 -13.85
CA ARG A 147 15.85 -35.30 -14.97
C ARG A 147 15.59 -36.74 -14.54
N GLU A 148 15.77 -37.04 -13.25
CA GLU A 148 15.53 -38.36 -12.69
C GLU A 148 14.03 -38.68 -12.65
N PHE A 149 13.65 -39.83 -13.19
CA PHE A 149 12.26 -40.18 -13.44
C PHE A 149 11.45 -40.40 -12.14
N GLU A 150 12.08 -40.96 -11.10
CA GLU A 150 11.42 -41.26 -9.82
C GLU A 150 10.88 -40.00 -9.11
N LEU A 151 11.65 -38.90 -9.12
CA LEU A 151 11.22 -37.64 -8.50
C LEU A 151 10.08 -36.99 -9.27
N VAL A 152 10.08 -37.11 -10.60
CA VAL A 152 9.00 -36.60 -11.46
C VAL A 152 7.69 -37.33 -11.18
N GLU A 153 7.72 -38.64 -10.98
CA GLU A 153 6.51 -39.43 -10.70
C GLU A 153 5.87 -39.09 -9.34
N MET A 154 6.66 -38.74 -8.32
CA MET A 154 6.13 -38.29 -7.02
C MET A 154 5.19 -37.09 -7.16
N PHE A 155 5.52 -36.14 -8.06
CA PHE A 155 4.65 -35.00 -8.34
C PHE A 155 3.43 -35.39 -9.17
N HIS A 156 3.47 -36.48 -9.94
CA HIS A 156 2.29 -36.91 -10.71
C HIS A 156 1.20 -37.51 -9.82
N GLN A 157 1.58 -38.21 -8.74
CA GLN A 157 0.64 -38.88 -7.82
C GLN A 157 -0.18 -37.93 -6.93
N VAL A 158 0.28 -36.69 -6.73
CA VAL A 158 -0.38 -35.72 -5.84
C VAL A 158 -1.49 -34.92 -6.53
N PHE A 159 -1.57 -34.95 -7.87
CA PHE A 159 -2.51 -34.16 -8.68
C PHE A 159 -3.58 -34.99 -9.43
N VAL A 160 -3.88 -36.20 -8.95
CA VAL A 160 -5.01 -37.02 -9.47
C VAL A 160 -6.26 -36.80 -8.61
#